data_AF-A0A953PCQ1-F1
#
_entry.id   AF-A0A953PCQ1-F1
#
_cell.length_a   1.000
_cell.length_b   1.000
_cell.length_c   1.000
_cell.angle_alpha   90.00
_cell.angle_beta   90.00
_cell.angle_gamma   90.00
#
_symmetry.space_group_name_H-M   'P 1'
#
loop_
_entity.id
_entity.type
_entity.pdbx_description
1 polymer ?
#
loop_
_entity_poly.entity_id
_entity_poly.type
_entity_poly.pdbx_seq_one_letter_code
_entity_poly.pdbx_strand_id
1 'polypeptide(L)'
;MNQDLAKTILAQIREEEIVAMSCDVVNIQSPTGEEGEMARYMRRTFEEAGLQVAWQEVEEGRANVVGLWEGTANGKSVMFNGHMDTSNTG
;
A
#
# COMPACT_ATOMS: atom_id res chain seq x y z
N MET A 1 -15.90 1.83 -23.36
CA MET A 1 -14.82 1.18 -22.58
C MET A 1 -14.22 0.10 -23.44
N ASN A 2 -12.89 0.10 -23.65
CA ASN A 2 -12.24 -0.92 -24.47
C ASN A 2 -12.29 -2.27 -23.71
N GLN A 3 -13.16 -3.19 -24.15
CA GLN A 3 -13.39 -4.46 -23.45
C GLN A 3 -12.16 -5.38 -23.45
N ASP A 4 -11.34 -5.31 -24.50
CA ASP A 4 -10.11 -6.10 -24.60
C ASP A 4 -9.04 -5.60 -23.62
N LEU A 5 -8.96 -4.27 -23.43
CA LEU A 5 -8.10 -3.68 -22.42
C LEU A 5 -8.53 -4.08 -21.01
N ALA A 6 -9.83 -4.00 -20.71
CA ALA A 6 -10.37 -4.41 -19.41
C ALA A 6 -10.05 -5.88 -19.12
N LYS A 7 -10.22 -6.78 -20.10
CA LYS A 7 -9.87 -8.19 -19.97
C LYS A 7 -8.37 -8.40 -19.71
N THR A 8 -7.51 -7.65 -20.38
CA THR A 8 -6.05 -7.72 -20.21
C THR A 8 -5.64 -7.29 -18.81
N ILE A 9 -6.22 -6.20 -18.29
CA ILE A 9 -5.96 -5.71 -16.92
C ILE A 9 -6.42 -6.72 -15.88
N LEU A 10 -7.65 -7.25 -16.03
CA LEU A 10 -8.19 -8.23 -15.08
C LEU A 10 -7.35 -9.52 -15.05
N ALA A 11 -6.72 -9.91 -16.16
CA ALA A 11 -5.82 -11.06 -16.21
C ALA A 11 -4.49 -10.85 -15.45
N GLN A 12 -4.17 -9.63 -15.00
CA GLN A 12 -3.00 -9.35 -14.16
C GLN A 12 -3.28 -9.55 -12.66
N ILE A 13 -4.53 -9.81 -12.26
CA ILE A 13 -4.87 -10.04 -10.85
C ILE A 13 -4.34 -11.41 -10.42
N ARG A 14 -3.44 -11.41 -9.42
CA ARG A 14 -2.82 -12.61 -8.85
C ARG A 14 -3.44 -12.89 -7.48
N GLU A 15 -4.48 -13.72 -7.46
CA GLU A 15 -5.25 -14.02 -6.24
C GLU A 15 -4.36 -14.56 -5.11
N GLU A 16 -3.48 -15.50 -5.42
CA GLU A 16 -2.56 -16.10 -4.43
C GLU A 16 -1.65 -15.05 -3.75
N GLU A 17 -1.16 -14.07 -4.52
CA GLU A 17 -0.31 -12.99 -3.98
C GLU A 17 -1.12 -12.03 -3.10
N ILE A 18 -2.36 -11.73 -3.49
CA ILE A 18 -3.28 -10.88 -2.70
C ILE A 18 -3.62 -11.55 -1.38
N VAL A 19 -3.92 -12.84 -1.38
CA VAL A 19 -4.23 -13.61 -0.16
C VAL A 19 -2.99 -13.68 0.74
N ALA A 20 -1.82 -13.99 0.19
CA ALA A 20 -0.57 -14.03 0.95
C ALA A 20 -0.26 -12.68 1.61
N MET A 21 -0.28 -11.59 0.84
CA MET A 21 -0.07 -10.25 1.37
C MET A 21 -1.11 -9.87 2.43
N SER A 22 -2.38 -10.26 2.24
CA SER A 22 -3.44 -10.02 3.23
C SER A 22 -3.16 -10.74 4.56
N CYS A 23 -2.68 -11.99 4.50
CA CYS A 23 -2.25 -12.71 5.69
C CYS A 23 -1.04 -12.03 6.36
N ASP A 24 -0.05 -11.60 5.58
CA ASP A 24 1.14 -10.93 6.11
C ASP A 24 0.76 -9.65 6.88
N VAL A 25 -0.07 -8.78 6.30
CA VAL A 25 -0.48 -7.53 6.96
C VAL A 25 -1.38 -7.81 8.18
N VAL A 26 -2.31 -8.77 8.11
CA VAL A 26 -3.15 -9.12 9.27
C VAL A 26 -2.32 -9.67 10.44
N ASN A 27 -1.21 -10.34 10.16
CA ASN A 27 -0.31 -10.87 11.19
C ASN A 27 0.59 -9.79 11.82
N ILE A 28 0.66 -8.58 11.25
CA ILE A 28 1.38 -7.45 11.82
C ILE A 28 0.43 -6.69 12.75
N GLN A 29 0.71 -6.70 14.05
CA GLN A 29 -0.02 -5.86 15.02
C GLN A 29 0.28 -4.38 14.72
N SER A 30 -0.77 -3.58 14.53
CA SER A 30 -0.66 -2.15 14.26
C SER A 30 -1.72 -1.33 15.02
N PRO A 31 -1.82 -1.43 16.36
CA PRO A 31 -2.76 -0.59 17.09
C PRO A 31 -2.43 0.89 16.88
N THR A 32 -3.44 1.75 16.94
CA THR A 32 -3.25 3.20 16.79
C THR A 32 -2.15 3.70 17.74
N GLY A 33 -1.09 4.28 17.19
CA GLY A 33 0.10 4.69 17.95
C GLY A 33 1.34 3.83 17.75
N GLU A 34 1.19 2.57 17.35
CA GLU A 34 2.28 1.59 17.26
C GLU A 34 2.36 0.94 15.87
N GLU A 35 2.07 1.71 14.82
CA GLU A 35 1.98 1.22 13.44
C GLU A 35 3.34 1.04 12.75
N GLY A 36 4.46 1.23 13.47
CA GLY A 36 5.80 1.34 12.88
C GLY A 36 6.26 0.12 12.07
N GLU A 37 5.96 -1.10 12.54
CA GLU A 37 6.28 -2.32 11.79
C GLU A 37 5.43 -2.46 10.52
N MET A 38 4.14 -2.11 10.59
CA MET A 38 3.26 -2.09 9.42
C MET A 38 3.76 -1.07 8.39
N ALA A 39 4.17 0.11 8.84
CA ALA A 39 4.76 1.13 7.96
C ALA A 39 6.05 0.62 7.29
N ARG A 40 6.93 -0.09 8.03
CA ARG A 40 8.13 -0.71 7.44
C ARG A 40 7.79 -1.77 6.40
N TYR A 41 6.80 -2.61 6.67
CA TYR A 41 6.31 -3.60 5.70
C TYR A 41 5.81 -2.92 4.42
N MET A 42 4.93 -1.93 4.54
CA MET A 42 4.38 -1.20 3.39
C MET A 42 5.46 -0.47 2.59
N ARG A 43 6.47 0.11 3.26
CA ARG A 43 7.62 0.73 2.59
C ARG A 43 8.34 -0.27 1.69
N ARG A 44 8.69 -1.44 2.22
CA ARG A 44 9.38 -2.49 1.44
C ARG A 44 8.51 -2.93 0.26
N THR A 45 7.22 -3.17 0.49
CA THR A 45 6.28 -3.59 -0.56
C THR A 45 6.20 -2.56 -1.70
N PHE A 46 6.17 -1.27 -1.38
CA PHE A 46 6.17 -0.22 -2.40
C PHE A 46 7.52 -0.11 -3.14
N GLU A 47 8.65 -0.24 -2.44
CA GLU A 47 9.98 -0.27 -3.06
C GLU A 47 10.12 -1.47 -4.02
N GLU A 48 9.68 -2.67 -3.61
CA GLU A 48 9.67 -3.89 -4.45
C GLU A 48 8.74 -3.77 -5.67
N ALA A 49 7.63 -3.03 -5.53
CA ALA A 49 6.75 -2.69 -6.64
C ALA A 49 7.32 -1.61 -7.59
N GLY A 50 8.51 -1.08 -7.29
CA GLY A 50 9.19 -0.07 -8.12
C GLY A 50 8.68 1.36 -7.93
N LEU A 51 7.97 1.65 -6.82
CA LEU A 51 7.49 2.99 -6.50
C LEU A 51 8.60 3.82 -5.84
N GLN A 52 8.55 5.14 -6.04
CA GLN A 52 9.32 6.06 -5.21
C GLN A 52 8.63 6.20 -3.87
N VAL A 53 9.33 5.90 -2.78
CA VAL A 53 8.71 5.87 -1.44
C VAL A 53 9.16 7.07 -0.61
N ALA A 54 8.17 7.84 -0.13
CA ALA A 54 8.38 8.85 0.89
C ALA A 54 7.97 8.29 2.26
N TRP A 55 8.91 8.32 3.21
CA TRP A 55 8.66 8.09 4.62
C TRP A 55 8.29 9.40 5.29
N GLN A 56 7.02 9.56 5.65
CA GLN A 56 6.53 10.77 6.30
C GLN A 56 6.32 10.47 7.78
N GLU A 57 7.36 10.71 8.58
CA GLU A 57 7.28 10.60 10.03
C GLU A 57 6.37 11.69 10.60
N VAL A 58 5.34 11.26 11.33
CA VAL A 58 4.36 12.14 11.99
C VAL A 58 4.74 12.30 13.46
N GLU A 59 5.09 11.19 14.10
CA GLU A 59 5.63 11.09 15.46
C GLU A 59 6.69 9.98 15.49
N GLU A 60 7.50 9.92 16.55
CA GLU A 60 8.51 8.87 16.70
C GLU A 60 7.86 7.49 16.61
N GLY A 61 8.29 6.69 15.63
CA GLY A 61 7.75 5.35 15.39
C GLY A 61 6.41 5.31 14.63
N ARG A 62 5.86 6.46 14.23
CA ARG A 62 4.59 6.56 13.49
C ARG A 62 4.78 7.35 12.20
N ALA A 63 4.65 6.67 11.07
CA ALA A 63 4.82 7.29 9.76
C ALA A 63 3.71 6.90 8.79
N ASN A 64 3.34 7.86 7.94
CA ASN A 64 2.67 7.55 6.69
C ASN A 64 3.72 7.06 5.68
N VAL A 65 3.31 6.12 4.84
CA VAL A 65 4.13 5.62 3.73
C VAL A 65 3.45 5.98 2.44
N VAL A 66 4.10 6.80 1.61
CA VAL A 66 3.53 7.27 0.34
C VAL A 66 4.36 6.71 -0.81
N GLY A 67 3.74 5.84 -1.60
CA GLY A 67 4.31 5.31 -2.84
C GLY A 67 3.87 6.16 -4.04
N LEU A 68 4.82 6.68 -4.80
CA LEU A 68 4.59 7.50 -6.00
C LEU A 68 5.04 6.74 -7.24
N TRP A 69 4.09 6.53 -8.16
CA TRP A 69 4.38 6.18 -9.55
C TRP A 69 4.37 7.46 -10.38
N GLU A 70 5.55 7.98 -10.72
CA GLU A 70 5.66 9.23 -11.49
C GLU A 70 5.14 9.03 -12.92
N GLY A 71 4.17 9.86 -13.32
CA GLY A 71 3.67 9.90 -14.68
C GLY A 71 4.62 10.63 -15.63
N THR A 72 4.42 10.48 -16.93
CA THR A 72 5.26 11.14 -17.96
C THR A 72 4.61 12.36 -18.60
N ALA A 73 3.38 12.72 -18.20
CA ALA A 73 2.59 13.77 -18.81
C ALA A 73 1.77 14.54 -17.76
N ASN A 74 1.24 15.71 -18.14
CA ASN A 74 0.46 16.60 -17.27
C ASN A 74 -1.02 16.17 -17.13
N GLY A 75 -1.27 14.86 -17.02
CA GLY A 75 -2.59 14.31 -16.79
C GLY A 75 -3.08 14.52 -15.35
N LYS A 76 -4.27 13.98 -15.03
CA LYS A 76 -4.75 13.95 -13.64
C LYS A 76 -4.03 12.85 -12.87
N SER A 77 -3.64 13.15 -11.63
CA SER A 77 -3.16 12.16 -10.67
C SER A 77 -4.34 11.45 -9.97
N VAL A 78 -4.12 10.19 -9.59
CA VAL A 78 -5.05 9.40 -8.77
C VAL A 78 -4.30 8.92 -7.54
N MET A 79 -4.93 9.04 -6.37
CA MET A 79 -4.38 8.55 -5.10
C MET A 79 -5.28 7.45 -4.56
N PHE A 80 -4.69 6.28 -4.31
CA PHE A 80 -5.29 5.25 -3.47
C PHE A 80 -4.76 5.46 -2.05
N ASN A 81 -5.66 5.52 -1.08
CA ASN A 81 -5.31 5.74 0.31
C ASN A 81 -6.09 4.78 1.22
N GLY A 82 -5.45 4.34 2.28
CA GLY A 82 -6.01 3.50 3.33
C GLY A 82 -5.21 3.69 4.62
N HIS A 83 -5.86 3.47 5.76
CA HIS A 83 -5.21 3.54 7.06
C HIS A 83 -4.52 2.21 7.40
N MET A 84 -3.42 2.28 8.16
CA MET A 84 -2.64 1.11 8.59
C MET A 84 -2.95 0.68 10.02
N ASP A 85 -3.53 1.59 10.82
CA ASP A 85 -3.83 1.35 12.21
C ASP A 85 -5.08 0.51 12.39
N THR A 86 -5.09 -0.28 13.46
CA THR A 86 -6.23 -1.10 13.88
C THR A 86 -6.76 -0.62 15.23
N SER A 87 -8.07 -0.63 15.37
CA SER A 87 -8.72 -0.44 16.67
C SER A 87 -8.90 -1.79 17.37
N ASN A 88 -8.42 -1.90 18.61
CA ASN A 88 -8.73 -3.04 19.46
C ASN A 88 -10.02 -2.73 20.22
N THR A 89 -11.15 -3.26 19.77
CA THR A 89 -12.33 -3.39 20.65
C THR A 89 -12.22 -4.74 21.35
N GLY A 90 -11.61 -4.73 22.53
CA GLY A 90 -11.68 -5.81 23.52
C GLY A 90 -12.59 -5.40 24.67
#